data_AF-A0A940P4C6-F1
#
_entry.id   AF-A0A940P4C6-F1
#
_cell.length_a   1.000
_cell.length_b   1.000
_cell.length_c   1.000
_cell.angle_alpha   90.00
_cell.angle_beta   90.00
_cell.angle_gamma   90.00
#
_symmetry.space_group_name_H-M   'P 1'
#
loop_
_entity.id
_entity.type
_entity.pdbx_description
1 polymer ?
#
loop_
_entity_poly.entity_id
_entity_poly.type
_entity_poly.pdbx_seq_one_letter_code
_entity_poly.pdbx_strand_id
1 'polypeptide(L)'
;MQIEGISSEINLIRSSRRSLAAEILPDGSVTVRAPQRMPEKEIVRFLSEKAAGIEKHVQKRLAQNRTLAALSPFTPEDIRDMAKRAAAVI
;
A
#
# COMPACT_ATOMS: atom_id res chain seq x y z
N MET A 1 5.62 5.41 -15.05
CA MET A 1 6.21 6.76 -14.90
C MET A 1 7.33 6.69 -13.87
N GLN A 2 8.30 7.60 -13.89
CA GLN A 2 9.35 7.67 -12.87
C GLN A 2 9.30 9.04 -12.18
N ILE A 3 9.45 9.06 -10.86
CA ILE A 3 9.48 10.27 -10.03
C ILE A 3 10.70 10.15 -9.13
N GLU A 4 11.50 11.21 -9.07
CA GLU A 4 12.66 11.26 -8.19
C GLU A 4 12.24 11.07 -6.72
N GLY A 5 12.95 10.20 -6.00
CA GLY A 5 12.67 9.91 -4.59
C GLY A 5 11.61 8.84 -4.33
N ILE A 6 11.09 8.18 -5.37
CA ILE A 6 10.24 6.98 -5.24
C ILE A 6 10.96 5.80 -5.89
N SER A 7 11.29 4.77 -5.12
CA SER A 7 12.10 3.61 -5.55
C SER A 7 11.31 2.51 -6.27
N SER A 8 9.98 2.61 -6.28
CA SER A 8 9.06 1.59 -6.79
C SER A 8 8.39 1.97 -8.10
N GLU A 9 7.88 0.97 -8.82
CA GLU A 9 7.13 1.17 -10.05
C GLU A 9 5.85 1.99 -9.79
N ILE A 10 5.61 2.98 -10.66
CA ILE A 10 4.45 3.86 -10.59
C ILE A 10 3.52 3.64 -11.78
N ASN A 11 2.33 3.15 -11.47
CA ASN A 11 1.25 2.89 -12.40
C ASN A 11 0.19 4.00 -12.36
N LEU A 12 -0.01 4.71 -13.45
CA LEU A 12 -1.01 5.78 -13.55
C LEU A 12 -2.32 5.26 -14.14
N ILE A 13 -3.39 5.39 -13.37
CA ILE A 13 -4.75 5.07 -13.81
C ILE A 13 -5.58 6.36 -13.83
N ARG A 14 -6.15 6.68 -14.99
CA ARG A 14 -7.14 7.75 -15.11
C ARG A 14 -8.55 7.21 -14.84
N SER A 15 -9.34 7.92 -14.06
CA SER A 15 -10.68 7.45 -13.65
C SER A 15 -11.65 8.61 -13.37
N SER A 16 -12.92 8.28 -13.14
CA SER A 16 -13.98 9.23 -12.75
C SER A 16 -13.86 9.77 -11.32
N ARG A 17 -12.69 9.62 -10.66
CA ARG A 17 -12.45 10.18 -9.33
C ARG A 17 -12.52 11.71 -9.36
N ARG A 18 -13.01 12.26 -8.24
CA ARG A 18 -13.00 13.71 -7.98
C ARG A 18 -11.61 14.24 -7.59
N SER A 19 -10.79 13.41 -6.94
CA SER A 19 -9.47 13.79 -6.42
C SER A 19 -8.37 12.84 -6.88
N LEU A 20 -7.13 13.34 -6.86
CA LEU A 20 -5.92 12.58 -7.08
C LEU A 20 -5.57 11.78 -5.81
N ALA A 21 -5.16 10.52 -5.97
CA ALA A 21 -4.71 9.66 -4.89
C ALA A 21 -3.55 8.76 -5.33
N ALA A 22 -2.65 8.44 -4.40
CA ALA A 22 -1.63 7.42 -4.57
C ALA A 22 -1.90 6.26 -3.60
N GLU A 23 -1.95 5.04 -4.13
CA GLU A 23 -2.23 3.80 -3.41
C GLU A 23 -0.95 2.94 -3.45
N ILE A 24 -0.52 2.43 -2.29
CA ILE A 24 0.64 1.52 -2.20
C ILE A 24 0.10 0.11 -2.02
N LEU A 25 0.37 -0.74 -3.01
CA LEU A 25 -0.07 -2.13 -3.04
C LEU A 25 0.78 -2.99 -2.10
N PRO A 26 0.31 -4.21 -1.72
CA PRO A 26 1.04 -5.08 -0.80
C PRO A 26 2.43 -5.52 -1.30
N ASP A 27 2.62 -5.56 -2.62
CA ASP A 27 3.88 -5.85 -3.28
C ASP A 27 4.87 -4.67 -3.28
N GLY A 28 4.43 -3.49 -2.80
CA GLY A 28 5.23 -2.26 -2.77
C GLY A 28 5.06 -1.35 -3.99
N SER A 29 4.34 -1.80 -5.03
CA SER A 29 4.08 -0.96 -6.20
C SER A 29 3.12 0.20 -5.87
N VAL A 30 3.25 1.31 -6.61
CA VAL A 30 2.47 2.53 -6.37
C VAL A 30 1.49 2.75 -7.52
N THR A 31 0.20 2.68 -7.22
CA THR A 31 -0.86 3.01 -8.17
C THR A 31 -1.37 4.43 -7.92
N VAL A 32 -1.19 5.31 -8.90
CA VAL A 32 -1.68 6.70 -8.86
C VAL A 32 -2.98 6.77 -9.63
N ARG A 33 -4.06 7.19 -8.96
CA ARG A 33 -5.38 7.35 -9.56
C ARG A 33 -5.72 8.82 -9.68
N ALA A 34 -5.80 9.30 -10.92
CA ALA A 34 -6.05 10.70 -11.23
C ALA A 34 -7.41 10.92 -11.92
N PRO A 35 -8.05 12.09 -11.74
CA PRO A 35 -9.20 12.50 -12.55
C PRO A 35 -8.85 12.51 -14.05
N GLN A 36 -9.85 12.23 -14.90
CA GLN A 36 -9.66 12.13 -16.36
C GLN A 36 -9.03 13.39 -16.99
N ARG A 37 -9.45 14.57 -16.57
CA ARG A 37 -9.04 15.86 -17.16
C ARG A 37 -7.86 16.54 -16.45
N MET A 38 -7.30 15.91 -15.41
CA MET A 38 -6.21 16.51 -14.64
C MET A 38 -4.92 16.56 -15.49
N PRO A 39 -4.21 17.68 -15.57
CA PRO A 39 -2.94 17.75 -16.29
C PRO A 39 -1.88 16.84 -15.68
N GLU A 40 -1.04 16.20 -16.50
CA GLU A 40 0.04 15.34 -16.02
C GLU A 40 1.03 16.09 -15.11
N LYS A 41 1.33 17.35 -15.41
CA LYS A 41 2.17 18.22 -14.57
C LYS A 41 1.68 18.33 -13.12
N GLU A 42 0.37 18.33 -12.90
CA GLU A 42 -0.18 18.41 -11.54
C GLU A 42 -0.05 17.09 -10.79
N ILE A 43 -0.13 15.97 -11.51
CA ILE A 43 0.09 14.63 -10.97
C ILE A 43 1.54 14.48 -10.57
N VAL A 44 2.47 14.83 -11.47
CA VAL A 44 3.91 14.82 -11.18
C VAL A 44 4.22 15.71 -9.98
N ARG A 45 3.71 16.94 -9.95
CA ARG A 45 3.89 17.86 -8.81
C ARG A 45 3.41 17.23 -7.50
N PHE A 46 2.22 16.66 -7.47
CA PHE A 46 1.69 15.99 -6.27
C PHE A 46 2.58 14.83 -5.81
N LEU A 47 3.06 14.01 -6.74
CA LEU A 47 3.93 12.88 -6.42
C LEU A 47 5.29 13.34 -5.90
N SER A 48 5.89 14.36 -6.52
CA SER A 48 7.14 14.96 -6.06
C SER A 48 7.01 15.58 -4.66
N GLU A 49 5.94 16.34 -4.41
CA GLU A 49 5.66 16.92 -3.08
C GLU A 49 5.48 15.85 -1.99
N LYS A 50 5.00 14.66 -2.36
CA LYS A 50 4.77 13.55 -1.44
C LYS A 50 5.83 12.45 -1.52
N ALA A 51 6.88 12.61 -2.33
CA ALA A 51 7.84 11.54 -2.64
C ALA A 51 8.43 10.90 -1.38
N ALA A 52 8.95 11.71 -0.45
CA ALA A 52 9.50 11.23 0.82
C ALA A 52 8.47 10.45 1.66
N GLY A 53 7.21 10.89 1.66
CA GLY A 53 6.13 10.21 2.35
C GLY A 53 5.74 8.90 1.68
N ILE A 54 5.68 8.88 0.35
CA ILE A 54 5.39 7.68 -0.43
C ILE A 54 6.48 6.64 -0.20
N GLU A 55 7.74 7.03 -0.33
CA GLU A 55 8.89 6.14 -0.15
C GLU A 55 8.92 5.51 1.25
N LYS A 56 8.70 6.31 2.29
CA LYS A 56 8.61 5.81 3.67
C LYS A 56 7.55 4.71 3.81
N HIS A 57 6.38 4.91 3.20
CA HIS A 57 5.29 3.94 3.29
C HIS A 57 5.54 2.69 2.43
N VAL A 58 6.17 2.84 1.27
CA VAL A 58 6.64 1.72 0.43
C VAL A 58 7.60 0.84 1.23
N GLN A 59 8.64 1.42 1.82
CA GLN A 59 9.61 0.66 2.63
C GLN A 59 8.94 -0.03 3.82
N LYS A 60 8.02 0.67 4.50
CA LYS A 60 7.24 0.08 5.58
C LYS A 60 6.41 -1.12 5.11
N ARG A 61 5.77 -1.02 3.94
CA ARG A 61 4.96 -2.10 3.37
C ARG A 61 5.79 -3.31 2.99
N LEU A 62 6.93 -3.10 2.33
CA LEU A 62 7.86 -4.17 1.98
C LEU A 62 8.40 -4.89 3.23
N ALA A 63 8.79 -4.14 4.25
CA ALA A 63 9.23 -4.70 5.52
C ALA A 63 8.13 -5.53 6.21
N GLN A 64 6.89 -5.00 6.25
CA GLN A 64 5.73 -5.74 6.78
C GLN A 64 5.48 -7.04 6.02
N ASN A 65 5.52 -6.99 4.68
CA ASN A 65 5.28 -8.17 3.85
C ASN A 65 6.36 -9.23 4.07
N ARG A 66 7.64 -8.82 4.21
CA ARG A 66 8.74 -9.73 4.57
C ARG A 66 8.54 -10.38 5.93
N THR A 67 8.10 -9.61 6.93
CA THR A 67 7.80 -10.16 8.27
C THR A 67 6.65 -11.15 8.21
N LEU A 68 5.56 -10.83 7.49
CA LEU A 68 4.41 -11.71 7.31
C LEU A 68 4.78 -13.01 6.59
N ALA A 69 5.60 -12.93 5.54
CA ALA A 69 6.07 -14.10 4.80
C ALA A 69 6.96 -15.02 5.67
N ALA A 70 7.60 -14.49 6.70
CA ALA A 70 8.39 -15.28 7.65
C ALA A 70 7.55 -15.94 8.76
N LEU A 71 6.28 -15.54 8.94
CA LEU A 71 5.40 -16.16 9.92
C LEU A 71 4.89 -17.50 9.42
N SER A 72 4.85 -18.48 10.33
CA SER A 72 4.15 -19.74 10.06
C SER A 72 2.64 -19.52 10.13
N PRO A 73 1.85 -20.14 9.23
CA PRO A 73 0.40 -20.10 9.33
C PRO A 73 -0.07 -20.79 10.61
N PHE A 74 -1.17 -20.32 11.18
CA PHE A 74 -1.78 -20.98 12.34
C PHE A 74 -2.25 -22.39 11.98
N THR A 75 -1.97 -23.33 12.87
CA THR A 75 -2.48 -24.69 12.75
C THR A 75 -3.97 -24.73 13.15
N PRO A 76 -4.72 -25.75 12.72
CA PRO A 76 -6.08 -25.96 13.19
C PRO A 76 -6.19 -26.13 14.72
N GLU A 77 -5.15 -26.65 15.39
CA GLU A 77 -5.08 -26.68 16.86
C GLU A 77 -5.06 -25.27 17.44
N ASP A 78 -4.18 -24.39 16.94
CA ASP A 78 -4.05 -23.01 17.44
C ASP A 78 -5.38 -22.27 17.37
N ILE A 79 -6.11 -22.44 16.27
CA ILE A 79 -7.42 -21.82 16.04
C ILE A 79 -8.44 -22.35 17.05
N ARG A 80 -8.49 -23.67 17.30
CA ARG A 80 -9.39 -24.28 18.29
C ARG A 80 -9.11 -23.79 19.70
N ASP A 81 -7.84 -23.70 20.09
CA ASP A 81 -7.45 -23.24 21.42
C ASP A 81 -7.76 -21.76 21.62
N MET A 82 -7.57 -20.94 20.57
CA MET A 82 -7.94 -19.53 20.60
C MET A 82 -9.46 -19.36 20.74
N ALA A 83 -10.26 -20.16 20.02
CA ALA A 83 -11.72 -20.15 20.13
C ALA A 83 -12.20 -20.55 21.53
N LYS A 84 -11.59 -21.58 22.15
CA LYS A 84 -11.88 -21.98 23.53
C LYS A 84 -11.58 -20.85 24.53
N ARG A 85 -10.45 -20.17 24.38
CA ARG A 85 -10.09 -19.02 25.24
C ARG A 85 -11.06 -17.87 25.10
N ALA A 86 -11.48 -17.56 23.87
CA ALA A 86 -12.46 -16.49 23.62
C ALA A 86 -13.82 -16.82 24.27
N ALA A 87 -14.30 -18.06 24.17
CA ALA A 87 -15.55 -18.50 24.76
C ALA A 87 -15.57 -18.45 26.30
N ALA A 88 -14.42 -18.46 26.97
CA ALA A 88 -14.32 -18.40 28.43
C ALA A 88 -14.46 -16.97 29.01
N VAL A 89 -14.52 -15.94 28.16
CA VAL A 89 -14.56 -14.52 28.55
C VAL A 89 -15.95 -13.89 28.31
N ILE A 90 -16.90 -14.64 27.74
CA ILE A 90 -18.27 -14.22 27.41
C ILE A 90 -19.25 -14.91 28.35
#